data_AF-Q8FR63-F1
#
_entry.id   AF-Q8FR63-F1
#
_cell.length_a   1.000
_cell.length_b   1.000
_cell.length_c   1.000
_cell.angle_alpha   90.00
_cell.angle_beta   90.00
_cell.angle_gamma   90.00
#
_symmetry.space_group_name_H-M   'P 1'
#
loop_
_entity.id
_entity.type
_entity.pdbx_description
1 polymer ?
#
loop_
_entity_poly.entity_id
_entity_poly.type
_entity_poly.pdbx_seq_one_letter_code
_entity_poly.pdbx_strand_id
1 'polypeptide(L)'
;MPQQLGENAAIVTFWFVTAADPHAIIRSGPRADRGFGRKYLAQLNPAWPITPIGQFSLSRSAPASANEFYIAGFPGVTIIQTALEDVSSMESLDPRILKSMPASDIYVFAENEHTTLGGFAHIRGDAIKRSFIAREERVFEDIGVPGGFEAPYWAGKKGERTSPLSLPFNPIELVREAQRAWLGFDPATSPDINVVAFAVDGRPEPRIAAPRRQPSVDEVTQNAAEKLGLRESADYDDYEQHDIPDRVVPHRVVDGAGKVARAAQSLGKTLFRAGRDLGSTVAERLRHTDRKTTPAPPDTVRSTDTGRGDAPRPTARDEDSGGTSRRGRRPGADEDLYSGDPGTTEP
;
A
#
# COMPACT_ATOMS: atom_id res chain seq x y z
N MET A 1 5.99 -9.92 -2.83
CA MET A 1 4.70 -10.20 -3.49
C MET A 1 4.24 -11.58 -3.06
N PRO A 2 2.99 -11.78 -2.62
CA PRO A 2 2.45 -13.08 -2.22
C PRO A 2 2.46 -14.14 -3.36
N GLN A 3 2.85 -13.75 -4.57
CA GLN A 3 3.09 -14.59 -5.75
C GLN A 3 3.99 -15.82 -5.52
N GLN A 4 4.84 -15.82 -4.49
CA GLN A 4 5.76 -16.93 -4.20
C GLN A 4 5.32 -17.83 -3.02
N LEU A 5 4.20 -17.52 -2.34
CA LEU A 5 3.89 -18.10 -1.03
C LEU A 5 2.81 -19.19 -1.05
N GLY A 6 2.07 -19.34 -2.16
CA GLY A 6 1.02 -20.36 -2.31
C GLY A 6 -0.31 -19.79 -2.81
N GLU A 7 -1.24 -20.65 -3.19
CA GLU A 7 -2.56 -20.21 -3.70
C GLU A 7 -3.43 -19.55 -2.63
N ASN A 8 -3.28 -19.97 -1.37
CA ASN A 8 -3.99 -19.40 -0.21
C ASN A 8 -3.19 -18.32 0.51
N ALA A 9 -2.05 -17.89 -0.05
CA ALA A 9 -1.27 -16.84 0.58
C ALA A 9 -2.06 -15.54 0.60
N ALA A 10 -1.91 -14.75 1.65
CA ALA A 10 -2.55 -13.44 1.75
C ALA A 10 -1.70 -12.46 2.53
N ILE A 11 -1.90 -11.18 2.23
CA ILE A 11 -1.44 -10.11 3.11
C ILE A 11 -2.46 -10.01 4.23
N VAL A 12 -1.99 -10.23 5.46
CA VAL A 12 -2.83 -10.20 6.65
C VAL A 12 -2.46 -9.00 7.50
N THR A 13 -3.47 -8.17 7.79
CA THR A 13 -3.35 -7.01 8.67
C THR A 13 -4.16 -7.25 9.94
N PHE A 14 -3.47 -7.30 11.07
CA PHE A 14 -4.02 -7.39 12.40
C PHE A 14 -4.13 -5.99 13.02
N TRP A 15 -5.31 -5.69 13.54
CA TRP A 15 -5.61 -4.48 14.29
C TRP A 15 -6.00 -4.87 15.71
N PHE A 16 -5.13 -4.53 16.66
CA PHE A 16 -5.39 -4.70 18.09
C PHE A 16 -5.93 -3.37 18.63
N VAL A 17 -7.21 -3.34 18.97
CA VAL A 17 -7.93 -2.11 19.34
C VAL A 17 -8.42 -2.20 20.79
N THR A 18 -8.00 -1.22 21.58
CA THR A 18 -8.47 -0.97 22.95
C THR A 18 -9.06 0.43 23.09
N ALA A 19 -8.74 1.33 22.15
CA ALA A 19 -9.32 2.66 22.10
C ALA A 19 -10.81 2.64 21.76
N ALA A 20 -11.59 3.50 22.41
CA ALA A 20 -13.00 3.67 22.11
C ALA A 20 -13.26 4.28 20.72
N ASP A 21 -12.34 5.13 20.24
CA ASP A 21 -12.37 5.73 18.90
C ASP A 21 -10.99 5.59 18.23
N PRO A 22 -10.74 4.47 17.53
CA PRO A 22 -9.48 4.27 16.81
C PRO A 22 -9.28 5.30 15.68
N HIS A 23 -10.36 5.79 15.06
CA HIS A 23 -10.29 6.75 13.97
C HIS A 23 -9.72 8.10 14.45
N ALA A 24 -10.15 8.59 15.61
CA ALA A 24 -9.62 9.84 16.18
C ALA A 24 -8.11 9.78 16.42
N ILE A 25 -7.59 8.63 16.87
CA ILE A 25 -6.15 8.43 17.08
C ILE A 25 -5.41 8.48 15.76
N ILE A 26 -5.86 7.72 14.75
CA ILE A 26 -5.21 7.70 13.44
C ILE A 26 -5.23 9.08 12.78
N ARG A 27 -6.36 9.80 12.87
CA ARG A 27 -6.51 11.16 12.33
C ARG A 27 -5.59 12.18 12.99
N SER A 28 -5.14 11.95 14.23
CA SER A 28 -4.15 12.82 14.89
C SER A 28 -2.75 12.76 14.27
N GLY A 29 -2.51 11.83 13.33
CA GLY A 29 -1.24 11.66 12.64
C GLY A 29 -0.08 11.21 13.55
N PRO A 30 -0.27 10.20 14.43
CA PRO A 30 0.77 9.76 15.33
C PRO A 30 1.94 9.16 14.53
N ARG A 31 3.14 9.33 15.08
CA ARG A 31 4.35 8.68 14.55
C ARG A 31 4.49 7.31 15.20
N ALA A 32 4.71 6.28 14.39
CA ALA A 32 5.03 4.95 14.92
C ALA A 32 6.36 4.98 15.69
N ASP A 33 6.34 4.38 16.88
CA ASP A 33 7.53 4.16 17.69
C ASP A 33 8.45 3.11 17.03
N ARG A 34 9.68 3.52 16.71
CA ARG A 34 10.71 2.66 16.12
C ARG A 34 11.15 1.54 17.07
N GLY A 35 11.14 1.80 18.38
CA GLY A 35 11.53 0.83 19.39
C GLY A 35 10.46 -0.23 19.63
N PHE A 36 9.19 0.14 19.48
CA PHE A 36 8.06 -0.74 19.72
C PHE A 36 8.09 -1.99 18.85
N GLY A 37 8.16 -1.83 17.51
CA GLY A 37 8.14 -2.97 16.59
C GLY A 37 9.31 -3.93 16.78
N ARG A 38 10.52 -3.41 17.07
CA ARG A 38 11.69 -4.25 17.37
C ARG A 38 11.49 -5.05 18.66
N LYS A 39 10.98 -4.43 19.72
CA LYS A 39 10.68 -5.12 20.99
C LYS A 39 9.60 -6.18 20.81
N TYR A 40 8.53 -5.84 20.08
CA TYR A 40 7.45 -6.76 19.75
C TYR A 40 7.97 -8.01 19.04
N LEU A 41 8.74 -7.84 17.96
CA LEU A 41 9.27 -8.99 17.20
C LEU A 41 10.22 -9.85 18.03
N ALA A 42 11.04 -9.23 18.89
CA ALA A 42 11.93 -9.96 19.79
C ALA A 42 11.18 -10.76 20.85
N GLN A 43 10.00 -10.30 21.28
CA GLN A 43 9.11 -11.03 22.19
C GLN A 43 8.35 -12.14 21.46
N LEU A 44 7.89 -11.89 20.24
CA LEU A 44 7.15 -12.86 19.43
C LEU A 44 8.02 -14.07 19.07
N ASN A 45 9.27 -13.83 18.67
CA ASN A 45 10.25 -14.89 18.47
C ASN A 45 11.68 -14.38 18.75
N PRO A 46 12.27 -14.74 19.91
CA PRO A 46 13.62 -14.32 20.29
C PRO A 46 14.73 -14.79 19.34
N ALA A 47 14.48 -15.81 18.51
CA ALA A 47 15.47 -16.33 17.57
C ALA A 47 15.56 -15.52 16.26
N TRP A 48 14.62 -14.60 16.01
CA TRP A 48 14.61 -13.86 14.75
C TRP A 48 15.70 -12.79 14.67
N PRO A 49 16.48 -12.76 13.59
CA PRO A 49 17.36 -11.63 13.29
C PRO A 49 16.53 -10.44 12.78
N ILE A 50 16.26 -9.48 13.66
CA ILE A 50 15.40 -8.33 13.36
C ILE A 50 16.20 -7.19 12.72
N THR A 51 15.89 -6.92 11.45
CA THR A 51 16.53 -5.88 10.64
C THR A 51 15.49 -4.79 10.32
N PRO A 52 15.62 -3.54 10.84
CA PRO A 52 14.77 -2.44 10.42
C PRO A 52 15.02 -2.07 8.94
N ILE A 53 13.94 -1.91 8.18
CA ILE A 53 13.99 -1.51 6.76
C ILE A 53 13.79 0.00 6.63
N GLY A 54 12.75 0.53 7.27
CA GLY A 54 12.39 1.95 7.13
C GLY A 54 11.01 2.30 7.68
N GLN A 55 10.62 3.55 7.52
CA GLN A 55 9.28 4.07 7.85
C GLN A 55 8.50 4.32 6.58
N PHE A 56 7.25 3.85 6.55
CA PHE A 56 6.39 3.90 5.38
C PHE A 56 4.96 4.30 5.79
N SER A 57 4.16 4.75 4.82
CA SER A 57 2.72 4.91 5.00
C SER A 57 2.03 3.61 4.60
N LEU A 58 1.22 3.03 5.49
CA LEU A 58 0.54 1.75 5.25
C LEU A 58 -0.31 1.74 3.97
N SER A 59 -0.93 2.88 3.62
CA SER A 59 -1.78 3.01 2.43
C SER A 59 -1.01 3.19 1.13
N ARG A 60 0.25 3.65 1.20
CA ARG A 60 1.09 3.96 0.01
C ARG A 60 2.29 3.05 -0.15
N SER A 61 2.59 2.21 0.82
CA SER A 61 3.67 1.24 0.74
C SER A 61 3.26 0.04 -0.09
N ALA A 62 4.26 -0.62 -0.69
CA ALA A 62 4.07 -1.99 -1.13
C ALA A 62 3.63 -2.85 0.07
N PRO A 63 2.72 -3.82 -0.10
CA PRO A 63 2.36 -4.73 0.98
C PRO A 63 3.57 -5.50 1.50
N ALA A 64 3.53 -5.87 2.78
CA ALA A 64 4.57 -6.70 3.39
C ALA A 64 4.80 -7.99 2.57
N SER A 65 6.07 -8.39 2.41
CA SER A 65 6.40 -9.67 1.80
C SER A 65 6.67 -10.76 2.84
N ALA A 66 7.00 -11.96 2.38
CA ALA A 66 7.42 -13.06 3.26
C ALA A 66 8.56 -12.59 4.17
N ASN A 67 8.50 -12.94 5.45
CA ASN A 67 9.49 -12.53 6.46
C ASN A 67 9.61 -11.01 6.66
N GLU A 68 8.62 -10.22 6.22
CA GLU A 68 8.51 -8.80 6.52
C GLU A 68 7.31 -8.53 7.42
N PHE A 69 7.51 -7.58 8.34
CA PHE A 69 6.50 -7.14 9.28
C PHE A 69 6.42 -5.62 9.27
N TYR A 70 5.24 -5.09 8.98
CA TYR A 70 4.97 -3.65 9.06
C TYR A 70 4.20 -3.41 10.34
N ILE A 71 4.82 -2.68 11.28
CA ILE A 71 4.31 -2.55 12.64
C ILE A 71 4.15 -1.07 12.98
N ALA A 72 2.99 -0.73 13.56
CA ALA A 72 2.78 0.54 14.24
C ALA A 72 2.16 0.32 15.62
N GLY A 73 2.73 0.96 16.63
CA GLY A 73 2.13 1.08 17.95
C GLY A 73 1.67 2.51 18.17
N PHE A 74 0.37 2.70 18.33
CA PHE A 74 -0.26 3.97 18.71
C PHE A 74 -0.99 3.81 20.06
N PRO A 75 -1.31 4.90 20.77
CA PRO A 75 -2.08 4.81 22.00
C PRO A 75 -3.42 4.08 21.76
N GLY A 76 -3.57 2.87 22.32
CA GLY A 76 -4.80 2.07 22.20
C GLY A 76 -5.06 1.41 20.84
N VAL A 77 -4.15 1.52 19.86
CA VAL A 77 -4.24 0.85 18.55
C VAL A 77 -2.86 0.32 18.17
N THR A 78 -2.76 -0.98 17.95
CA THR A 78 -1.55 -1.61 17.36
C THR A 78 -1.89 -2.26 16.04
N ILE A 79 -1.07 -2.01 15.02
CA ILE A 79 -1.24 -2.52 13.67
C ILE A 79 -0.06 -3.39 13.32
N ILE A 80 -0.34 -4.58 12.78
CA ILE A 80 0.69 -5.52 12.31
C ILE A 80 0.25 -6.05 10.96
N GLN A 81 1.05 -5.80 9.93
CA GLN A 81 0.83 -6.39 8.61
C GLN A 81 1.99 -7.33 8.26
N THR A 82 1.66 -8.52 7.75
CA THR A 82 2.63 -9.51 7.27
C THR A 82 2.01 -10.36 6.17
N ALA A 83 2.84 -11.13 5.45
CA ALA A 83 2.37 -12.11 4.48
C ALA A 83 2.33 -13.50 5.12
N LEU A 84 1.18 -14.18 5.03
CA LEU A 84 1.03 -15.57 5.45
C LEU A 84 0.91 -16.47 4.22
N GLU A 85 1.49 -17.67 4.28
CA GLU A 85 1.56 -18.63 3.18
C GLU A 85 0.24 -19.36 2.93
N ASP A 86 -0.52 -19.63 3.99
CA ASP A 86 -1.83 -20.26 3.90
C ASP A 86 -2.79 -19.60 4.90
N VAL A 87 -3.80 -18.93 4.36
CA VAL A 87 -4.91 -18.34 5.12
C VAL A 87 -6.21 -18.99 4.64
N SER A 88 -6.33 -20.30 4.87
CA SER A 88 -7.55 -21.04 4.58
C SER A 88 -8.59 -20.94 5.70
N SER A 89 -8.17 -20.58 6.90
CA SER A 89 -9.05 -20.32 8.04
C SER A 89 -8.52 -19.16 8.87
N MET A 90 -9.44 -18.27 9.23
CA MET A 90 -9.16 -17.10 10.07
C MET A 90 -9.25 -17.47 11.57
N GLU A 91 -10.06 -18.47 11.92
CA GLU A 91 -10.09 -19.08 13.26
C GLU A 91 -8.76 -19.78 13.61
N SER A 92 -8.12 -20.43 12.64
CA SER A 92 -6.87 -21.16 12.86
C SER A 92 -5.59 -20.32 12.73
N LEU A 93 -5.70 -18.98 12.74
CA LEU A 93 -4.53 -18.11 12.68
C LEU A 93 -3.62 -18.32 13.91
N ASP A 94 -2.32 -18.10 13.73
CA ASP A 94 -1.32 -18.38 14.76
C ASP A 94 -1.68 -17.71 16.10
N PRO A 95 -2.00 -18.50 17.15
CA PRO A 95 -2.37 -17.96 18.45
C PRO A 95 -1.29 -17.08 19.07
N ARG A 96 -0.03 -17.25 18.69
CA ARG A 96 1.08 -16.40 19.16
C ARG A 96 0.93 -14.97 18.70
N ILE A 97 0.43 -14.74 17.48
CA ILE A 97 0.16 -13.40 16.96
C ILE A 97 -1.12 -12.87 17.60
N LEU A 98 -2.21 -13.65 17.60
CA LEU A 98 -3.50 -13.21 18.14
C LEU A 98 -3.43 -12.87 19.64
N LYS A 99 -2.59 -13.56 20.41
CA LYS A 99 -2.39 -13.32 21.85
C LYS A 99 -1.16 -12.45 22.17
N SER A 100 -0.49 -11.91 21.16
CA SER A 100 0.75 -11.15 21.33
C SER A 100 0.54 -9.81 22.05
N MET A 101 -0.67 -9.24 21.96
CA MET A 101 -1.00 -7.93 22.49
C MET A 101 -2.37 -7.95 23.20
N PRO A 102 -2.52 -7.30 24.37
CA PRO A 102 -3.82 -7.13 24.99
C PRO A 102 -4.68 -6.15 24.17
N ALA A 103 -5.87 -6.61 23.78
CA ALA A 103 -6.84 -5.82 23.02
C ALA A 103 -8.27 -6.11 23.49
N SER A 104 -9.16 -5.13 23.38
CA SER A 104 -10.60 -5.35 23.60
C SER A 104 -11.22 -6.02 22.38
N ASP A 105 -10.86 -5.53 21.20
CA ASP A 105 -11.28 -6.05 19.90
C ASP A 105 -10.04 -6.27 19.03
N ILE A 106 -9.97 -7.43 18.38
CA ILE A 106 -8.98 -7.75 17.37
C ILE A 106 -9.71 -7.88 16.03
N TYR A 107 -9.34 -7.03 15.08
CA TYR A 107 -9.82 -7.13 13.71
C TYR A 107 -8.69 -7.66 12.83
N VAL A 108 -8.97 -8.69 12.07
CA VAL A 108 -8.01 -9.27 11.14
C VAL A 108 -8.59 -9.14 9.74
N PHE A 109 -7.77 -8.70 8.79
CA PHE A 109 -8.14 -8.58 7.39
C PHE A 109 -7.09 -9.28 6.54
N ALA A 110 -7.52 -10.16 5.65
CA ALA A 110 -6.69 -10.92 4.73
C ALA A 110 -7.10 -10.59 3.29
N GLU A 111 -6.13 -10.18 2.47
CA GLU A 111 -6.38 -9.83 1.07
C GLU A 111 -5.28 -10.43 0.17
N ASN A 112 -5.69 -11.03 -0.94
CA ASN A 112 -4.82 -11.38 -2.05
C ASN A 112 -5.49 -10.99 -3.38
N GLU A 113 -5.07 -9.87 -3.94
CA GLU A 113 -5.59 -9.35 -5.21
C GLU A 113 -5.37 -10.29 -6.40
N HIS A 114 -4.37 -11.17 -6.35
CA HIS A 114 -4.09 -12.11 -7.44
C HIS A 114 -5.04 -13.29 -7.48
N THR A 115 -5.45 -13.81 -6.32
CA THR A 115 -6.33 -14.99 -6.22
C THR A 115 -7.76 -14.64 -5.83
N THR A 116 -8.05 -13.34 -5.71
CA THR A 116 -9.32 -12.76 -5.22
C THR A 116 -9.75 -13.30 -3.85
N LEU A 117 -8.79 -13.80 -3.07
CA LEU A 117 -8.99 -14.25 -1.71
C LEU A 117 -9.20 -13.02 -0.82
N GLY A 118 -10.34 -12.98 -0.15
CA GLY A 118 -10.69 -11.97 0.84
C GLY A 118 -11.20 -12.63 2.10
N GLY A 119 -10.67 -12.24 3.24
CA GLY A 119 -11.14 -12.70 4.54
C GLY A 119 -11.06 -11.63 5.62
N PHE A 120 -11.92 -11.74 6.61
CA PHE A 120 -11.93 -10.88 7.77
C PHE A 120 -12.40 -11.63 9.01
N ALA A 121 -11.89 -11.24 10.17
CA ALA A 121 -12.33 -11.78 11.45
C ALA A 121 -12.40 -10.69 12.51
N HIS A 122 -13.41 -10.81 13.37
CA HIS A 122 -13.57 -10.00 14.57
C HIS A 122 -13.55 -10.92 15.79
N ILE A 123 -12.52 -10.75 16.60
CA ILE A 123 -12.32 -11.49 17.85
C ILE A 123 -12.48 -10.48 19.00
N ARG A 124 -13.26 -10.86 20.02
CA ARG A 124 -13.45 -10.08 21.24
C ARG A 124 -13.17 -10.97 22.44
N GLY A 125 -12.15 -10.61 23.22
CA GLY A 125 -11.58 -11.53 24.22
C GLY A 125 -11.09 -12.81 23.54
N ASP A 126 -11.53 -13.97 24.03
CA ASP A 126 -11.21 -15.28 23.44
C ASP A 126 -12.27 -15.81 22.46
N ALA A 127 -13.30 -15.00 22.14
CA ALA A 127 -14.42 -15.44 21.31
C ALA A 127 -14.42 -14.79 19.92
N ILE A 128 -14.56 -15.62 18.89
CA ILE A 128 -14.80 -15.19 17.52
C ILE A 128 -16.25 -14.70 17.40
N LYS A 129 -16.44 -13.43 17.06
CA LYS A 129 -17.78 -12.83 16.84
C LYS A 129 -18.24 -13.00 15.41
N ARG A 130 -17.32 -12.84 14.47
CA ARG A 130 -17.53 -12.99 13.04
C ARG A 130 -16.23 -13.41 12.40
N SER A 131 -16.29 -14.37 11.50
CA SER A 131 -15.14 -14.77 10.71
C SER A 131 -15.59 -15.26 9.35
N PHE A 132 -14.98 -14.72 8.31
CA PHE A 132 -15.32 -15.01 6.93
C PHE A 132 -14.05 -15.08 6.10
N ILE A 133 -13.92 -16.06 5.22
CA ILE A 133 -12.90 -16.06 4.19
C ILE A 133 -13.35 -16.82 2.96
N ALA A 134 -13.17 -16.21 1.79
CA ALA A 134 -13.63 -16.74 0.53
C ALA A 134 -12.76 -16.29 -0.64
N ARG A 135 -12.78 -17.07 -1.72
CA ARG A 135 -12.53 -16.64 -3.10
C ARG A 135 -13.86 -16.50 -3.81
N GLU A 136 -13.84 -15.95 -5.02
CA GLU A 136 -15.05 -15.73 -5.83
C GLU A 136 -15.95 -16.97 -5.93
N GLU A 137 -15.41 -18.17 -6.14
CA GLU A 137 -16.20 -19.40 -6.34
C GLU A 137 -16.22 -20.34 -5.13
N ARG A 138 -15.58 -19.95 -4.02
CA ARG A 138 -15.46 -20.84 -2.85
C ARG A 138 -15.40 -20.06 -1.55
N VAL A 139 -16.31 -20.38 -0.65
CA VAL A 139 -16.23 -19.98 0.77
C VAL A 139 -15.43 -21.05 1.52
N PHE A 140 -14.40 -20.62 2.26
CA PHE A 140 -13.62 -21.50 3.13
C PHE A 140 -14.14 -21.47 4.56
N GLU A 141 -14.53 -20.29 5.03
CA GLU A 141 -15.01 -20.07 6.39
C GLU A 141 -16.15 -19.04 6.38
N ASP A 142 -17.22 -19.33 7.13
CA ASP A 142 -18.34 -18.43 7.37
C ASP A 142 -18.92 -18.72 8.77
N ILE A 143 -18.31 -18.13 9.78
CA ILE A 143 -18.61 -18.35 11.21
C ILE A 143 -19.14 -17.06 11.84
N GLY A 144 -20.10 -17.22 12.75
CA GLY A 144 -20.70 -16.11 13.49
C GLY A 144 -21.86 -15.44 12.75
N VAL A 145 -22.32 -14.30 13.28
CA VAL A 145 -23.48 -13.59 12.73
C VAL A 145 -22.99 -12.49 11.78
N PRO A 146 -23.42 -12.49 10.50
CA PRO A 146 -23.05 -11.45 9.55
C PRO A 146 -23.37 -10.04 10.05
N GLY A 147 -22.43 -9.11 9.85
CA GLY A 147 -22.63 -7.70 10.16
C GLY A 147 -23.63 -7.03 9.21
N GLY A 148 -24.26 -5.93 9.65
CA GLY A 148 -25.20 -5.18 8.82
C GLY A 148 -24.59 -4.64 7.51
N PHE A 149 -23.27 -4.41 7.50
CA PHE A 149 -22.53 -3.99 6.31
C PHE A 149 -22.44 -5.07 5.23
N GLU A 150 -22.62 -6.36 5.58
CA GLU A 150 -22.55 -7.48 4.64
C GLU A 150 -23.85 -7.65 3.85
N ALA A 151 -24.99 -7.23 4.41
CA ALA A 151 -26.31 -7.49 3.83
C ALA A 151 -26.47 -7.03 2.36
N PRO A 152 -25.96 -5.85 1.93
CA PRO A 152 -26.03 -5.44 0.53
C PRO A 152 -25.24 -6.35 -0.42
N TYR A 153 -24.15 -6.96 0.04
CA TYR A 153 -23.32 -7.88 -0.74
C TYR A 153 -24.03 -9.20 -0.94
N TRP A 154 -24.53 -9.80 0.16
CA TRP A 154 -25.32 -11.03 0.11
C TRP A 154 -26.60 -10.90 -0.73
N ALA A 155 -27.22 -9.71 -0.73
CA ALA A 155 -28.38 -9.40 -1.56
C ALA A 155 -28.04 -9.12 -3.05
N GLY A 156 -26.76 -9.13 -3.44
CA GLY A 156 -26.32 -8.80 -4.80
C GLY A 156 -26.57 -7.34 -5.20
N LYS A 157 -26.72 -6.43 -4.22
CA LYS A 157 -26.85 -4.98 -4.46
C LYS A 157 -25.49 -4.31 -4.63
N LYS A 158 -24.43 -4.93 -4.09
CA LYS A 158 -23.03 -4.52 -4.23
C LYS A 158 -22.24 -5.68 -4.83
N GLY A 159 -21.50 -5.39 -5.89
CA GLY A 159 -20.74 -6.38 -6.66
C GLY A 159 -21.47 -6.84 -7.93
N GLU A 160 -20.73 -7.55 -8.78
CA GLU A 160 -21.25 -8.23 -9.97
C GLU A 160 -20.86 -9.71 -9.89
N ARG A 161 -21.81 -10.58 -10.21
CA ARG A 161 -21.59 -12.01 -10.22
C ARG A 161 -20.94 -12.43 -11.53
N THR A 162 -19.69 -12.89 -11.48
CA THR A 162 -18.91 -13.31 -12.67
C THR A 162 -19.40 -14.63 -13.27
N SER A 163 -19.85 -15.57 -12.44
CA SER A 163 -20.19 -16.96 -12.78
C SER A 163 -21.40 -17.45 -11.98
N PRO A 164 -22.22 -18.40 -12.48
CA PRO A 164 -23.34 -18.97 -11.73
C PRO A 164 -22.95 -19.57 -10.37
N LEU A 165 -21.70 -20.04 -10.22
CA LEU A 165 -21.15 -20.60 -8.98
C LEU A 165 -20.39 -19.57 -8.13
N SER A 166 -20.14 -18.37 -8.67
CA SER A 166 -19.46 -17.31 -7.92
C SER A 166 -20.40 -16.62 -6.93
N LEU A 167 -19.81 -16.10 -5.86
CA LEU A 167 -20.43 -15.16 -4.94
C LEU A 167 -20.99 -13.95 -5.72
N PRO A 168 -22.06 -13.32 -5.22
CA PRO A 168 -22.65 -12.15 -5.86
C PRO A 168 -21.76 -10.89 -5.81
N PHE A 169 -20.54 -11.02 -5.29
CA PHE A 169 -19.58 -9.93 -5.08
C PHE A 169 -18.14 -10.45 -5.03
N ASN A 170 -17.19 -9.53 -5.19
CA ASN A 170 -15.77 -9.80 -4.95
C ASN A 170 -15.48 -9.82 -3.43
N PRO A 171 -14.94 -10.92 -2.87
CA PRO A 171 -14.62 -11.02 -1.45
C PRO A 171 -13.74 -9.88 -0.91
N ILE A 172 -12.79 -9.36 -1.71
CA ILE A 172 -11.91 -8.25 -1.31
C ILE A 172 -12.71 -6.97 -1.07
N GLU A 173 -13.76 -6.71 -1.85
CA GLU A 173 -14.62 -5.55 -1.62
C GLU A 173 -15.37 -5.65 -0.30
N LEU A 174 -15.81 -6.86 0.06
CA LEU A 174 -16.44 -7.10 1.36
C LEU A 174 -15.45 -6.88 2.51
N VAL A 175 -14.19 -7.31 2.37
CA VAL A 175 -13.12 -7.02 3.35
C VAL A 175 -12.93 -5.52 3.55
N ARG A 176 -12.88 -4.74 2.46
CA ARG A 176 -12.73 -3.28 2.53
C ARG A 176 -13.92 -2.61 3.22
N GLU A 177 -15.14 -3.11 3.05
CA GLU A 177 -16.29 -2.63 3.82
C GLU A 177 -16.25 -3.06 5.28
N ALA A 178 -15.76 -4.27 5.59
CA ALA A 178 -15.55 -4.69 6.96
C ALA A 178 -14.55 -3.77 7.68
N GLN A 179 -13.46 -3.39 7.01
CA GLN A 179 -12.50 -2.39 7.51
C GLN A 179 -13.20 -1.08 7.83
N ARG A 180 -14.00 -0.54 6.89
CA ARG A 180 -14.75 0.70 7.10
C ARG A 180 -15.74 0.61 8.26
N ALA A 181 -16.50 -0.47 8.33
CA ALA A 181 -17.53 -0.68 9.33
C ALA A 181 -16.97 -0.85 10.75
N TRP A 182 -15.84 -1.57 10.89
CA TRP A 182 -15.25 -1.88 12.19
C TRP A 182 -14.26 -0.84 12.69
N LEU A 183 -13.42 -0.29 11.81
CA LEU A 183 -12.45 0.74 12.19
C LEU A 183 -13.07 2.14 12.21
N GLY A 184 -14.22 2.33 11.55
CA GLY A 184 -14.90 3.62 11.44
C GLY A 184 -14.28 4.57 10.40
N PHE A 185 -13.31 4.09 9.61
CA PHE A 185 -12.68 4.81 8.52
C PHE A 185 -12.09 3.83 7.50
N ASP A 186 -11.73 4.34 6.32
CA ASP A 186 -11.07 3.56 5.28
C ASP A 186 -9.54 3.72 5.35
N PRO A 187 -8.77 2.67 5.69
CA PRO A 187 -7.32 2.74 5.77
C PRO A 187 -6.64 3.14 4.46
N ALA A 188 -7.24 2.86 3.31
CA ALA A 188 -6.66 3.20 2.01
C ALA A 188 -6.78 4.70 1.67
N THR A 189 -7.80 5.39 2.18
CA THR A 189 -8.04 6.82 1.92
C THR A 189 -7.69 7.73 3.11
N SER A 190 -7.47 7.14 4.28
CA SER A 190 -7.07 7.83 5.51
C SER A 190 -5.75 8.61 5.35
N PRO A 191 -5.52 9.68 6.16
CA PRO A 191 -4.21 10.25 6.36
C PRO A 191 -3.14 9.19 6.65
N ASP A 192 -1.89 9.50 6.30
CA ASP A 192 -0.79 8.53 6.33
C ASP A 192 -0.63 7.85 7.68
N ILE A 193 -0.95 6.56 7.69
CA ILE A 193 -0.72 5.68 8.84
C ILE A 193 0.74 5.26 8.79
N ASN A 194 1.56 5.94 9.59
CA ASN A 194 2.99 5.65 9.65
C ASN A 194 3.23 4.27 10.27
N VAL A 195 3.87 3.38 9.54
CA VAL A 195 4.32 2.05 9.99
C VAL A 195 5.84 1.93 9.85
N VAL A 196 6.45 1.10 10.70
CA VAL A 196 7.87 0.76 10.59
C VAL A 196 7.97 -0.66 10.03
N ALA A 197 8.70 -0.83 8.93
CA ALA A 197 8.93 -2.12 8.33
C ALA A 197 10.20 -2.78 8.89
N PHE A 198 10.10 -4.08 9.16
CA PHE A 198 11.18 -4.94 9.63
C PHE A 198 11.26 -6.18 8.77
N ALA A 199 12.46 -6.71 8.60
CA ALA A 199 12.72 -8.04 8.06
C ALA A 199 13.19 -8.98 9.17
N VAL A 200 12.81 -10.26 9.08
CA VAL A 200 13.21 -11.31 10.04
C VAL A 200 14.02 -12.46 9.39
N ASP A 201 14.43 -12.30 8.14
CA ASP A 201 15.18 -13.30 7.35
C ASP A 201 16.71 -13.17 7.47
N GLY A 202 17.21 -12.22 8.26
CA GLY A 202 18.64 -12.01 8.45
C GLY A 202 19.30 -11.21 7.32
N ARG A 203 18.52 -10.57 6.45
CA ARG A 203 19.07 -9.65 5.45
C ARG A 203 19.85 -8.50 6.13
N PRO A 204 20.97 -8.03 5.56
CA PRO A 204 21.72 -6.91 6.11
C PRO A 204 20.86 -5.64 6.19
N GLU A 205 21.01 -4.86 7.27
CA GLU A 205 20.35 -3.56 7.40
C GLU A 205 20.68 -2.67 6.19
N PRO A 206 19.69 -2.03 5.55
CA PRO A 206 19.95 -1.02 4.55
C PRO A 206 20.83 0.07 5.18
N ARG A 207 22.08 0.17 4.74
CA ARG A 207 22.97 1.26 5.14
C ARG A 207 22.42 2.55 4.55
N ILE A 208 21.56 3.25 5.29
CA ILE A 208 21.25 4.65 5.02
C ILE A 208 22.59 5.37 5.17
N ALA A 209 23.17 5.80 4.06
CA ALA A 209 24.40 6.58 4.08
C ALA A 209 24.17 7.74 5.06
N ALA A 210 24.96 7.78 6.14
CA ALA A 210 24.92 8.91 7.05
C ALA A 210 25.01 10.19 6.21
N PRO A 211 24.21 11.23 6.52
CA PRO A 211 24.26 12.46 5.76
C PRO A 211 25.73 12.89 5.72
N ARG A 212 26.32 12.90 4.52
CA ARG A 212 27.69 13.39 4.32
C ARG A 212 27.71 14.77 4.94
N ARG A 213 28.48 14.93 6.02
CA ARG A 213 28.70 16.22 6.67
C ARG A 213 29.17 17.14 5.55
N GLN A 214 28.32 18.08 5.13
CA GLN A 214 28.73 19.08 4.15
C GLN A 214 29.79 19.92 4.88
N PRO A 215 31.04 19.95 4.39
CA PRO A 215 32.06 20.77 5.01
C PRO A 215 31.55 22.21 5.01
N SER A 216 31.70 22.86 6.16
CA SER A 216 31.35 24.27 6.31
C SER A 216 32.14 25.10 5.30
N VAL A 217 31.61 26.26 4.90
CA VAL A 217 32.30 27.16 3.95
C VAL A 217 33.72 27.47 4.43
N ASP A 218 33.90 27.62 5.75
CA ASP A 218 35.19 27.84 6.39
C ASP A 218 36.15 26.66 6.18
N GLU A 219 35.70 25.42 6.40
CA GLU A 219 36.49 24.21 6.13
C GLU A 219 36.84 24.06 4.64
N VAL A 220 35.95 24.48 3.73
CA VAL A 220 36.21 24.47 2.28
C VAL A 220 37.26 25.53 1.92
N THR A 221 37.19 26.72 2.51
CA THR A 221 38.18 27.78 2.28
C THR A 221 39.55 27.43 2.83
N GLN A 222 39.63 26.82 4.02
CA GLN A 222 40.89 26.37 4.61
C GLN A 222 41.52 25.25 3.78
N ASN A 223 40.75 24.23 3.39
CA ASN A 223 41.26 23.17 2.52
C ASN A 223 41.68 23.67 1.14
N ALA A 224 40.98 24.67 0.59
CA ALA A 224 41.36 25.28 -0.68
C ALA A 224 42.66 26.10 -0.54
N ALA A 225 42.81 26.88 0.53
CA ALA A 225 44.03 27.63 0.83
C ALA A 225 45.23 26.70 1.07
N GLU A 226 45.04 25.59 1.78
CA GLU A 226 46.06 24.56 2.00
C GLU A 226 46.47 23.86 0.69
N LYS A 227 45.50 23.48 -0.14
CA LYS A 227 45.79 22.85 -1.45
C LYS A 227 46.40 23.79 -2.46
N LEU A 228 46.10 25.08 -2.38
CA LEU A 228 46.70 26.13 -3.22
C LEU A 228 48.03 26.65 -2.65
N GLY A 229 48.50 26.11 -1.52
CA GLY A 229 49.76 26.53 -0.90
C GLY A 229 49.74 27.96 -0.38
N LEU A 230 48.56 28.58 -0.24
CA LEU A 230 48.35 29.95 0.24
C LEU A 230 48.42 30.03 1.77
N ARG A 231 49.30 29.24 2.40
CA ARG A 231 49.70 29.55 3.77
C ARG A 231 50.40 30.88 3.71
N GLU A 232 49.99 31.80 4.56
CA GLU A 232 50.68 33.05 4.87
C GLU A 232 52.02 32.70 5.53
N SER A 233 52.96 32.14 4.76
CA SER A 233 54.38 32.09 5.09
C SER A 233 54.96 33.43 4.66
N ALA A 234 54.86 34.39 5.57
CA ALA A 234 55.63 35.62 5.55
C ALA A 234 57.11 35.31 5.84
N ASP A 235 57.76 34.58 4.93
CA ASP A 235 59.21 34.31 4.93
C ASP A 235 59.69 34.29 3.47
N TYR A 236 59.71 35.46 2.84
CA TYR A 236 60.51 35.75 1.66
C TYR A 236 60.85 37.25 1.70
N ASP A 237 61.95 37.56 2.38
CA ASP A 237 62.56 38.88 2.42
C ASP A 237 64.05 38.71 2.09
N ASP A 238 64.39 38.75 0.80
CA ASP A 238 65.76 38.96 0.29
C ASP A 238 65.75 39.16 -1.23
N TYR A 239 65.30 40.33 -1.70
CA TYR A 239 65.95 40.91 -2.87
C TYR A 239 66.12 42.42 -2.67
N GLU A 240 67.39 42.82 -2.69
CA GLU A 240 67.90 44.19 -2.65
C GLU A 240 67.15 45.14 -3.59
N GLN A 241 66.42 46.06 -2.97
CA GLN A 241 66.52 47.51 -3.14
C GLN A 241 67.10 48.03 -4.47
N HIS A 242 66.24 48.51 -5.37
CA HIS A 242 66.57 49.57 -6.33
C HIS A 242 65.60 50.75 -6.20
N ASP A 243 66.20 51.93 -6.25
CA ASP A 243 65.73 53.27 -5.92
C ASP A 243 64.66 53.85 -6.89
N ILE A 244 63.59 54.42 -6.29
CA ILE A 244 62.82 55.69 -6.53
C ILE A 244 62.68 56.28 -7.98
N PRO A 245 61.64 57.09 -8.37
CA PRO A 245 60.60 57.69 -7.52
C PRO A 245 59.16 57.93 -8.08
N ASP A 246 58.32 58.33 -7.12
CA ASP A 246 57.24 59.33 -7.16
C ASP A 246 55.97 59.09 -8.01
N ARG A 247 54.83 58.95 -7.31
CA ARG A 247 54.08 60.15 -6.89
C ARG A 247 52.94 59.84 -5.90
N VAL A 248 53.17 60.30 -4.67
CA VAL A 248 52.28 61.04 -3.74
C VAL A 248 50.76 60.74 -3.69
N VAL A 249 50.36 60.00 -2.63
CA VAL A 249 49.43 60.28 -1.46
C VAL A 249 48.16 61.14 -1.70
N PRO A 250 47.01 61.03 -0.95
CA PRO A 250 46.83 60.49 0.42
C PRO A 250 45.54 59.67 0.69
N HIS A 251 45.53 58.64 1.56
CA HIS A 251 45.69 58.57 3.03
C HIS A 251 44.42 58.88 3.83
N ARG A 252 43.85 57.82 4.42
CA ARG A 252 43.28 57.65 5.79
C ARG A 252 42.39 56.40 5.74
N VAL A 253 42.79 55.23 6.26
CA VAL A 253 43.00 54.85 7.68
C VAL A 253 41.82 55.41 8.50
N VAL A 254 40.92 54.60 9.03
CA VAL A 254 41.16 53.61 10.09
C VAL A 254 40.04 52.57 10.12
N ASP A 255 40.41 51.35 10.49
CA ASP A 255 39.76 50.45 11.44
C ASP A 255 38.24 50.45 11.59
N GLY A 256 37.67 49.25 11.54
CA GLY A 256 36.43 49.00 12.27
C GLY A 256 35.61 47.87 11.70
N ALA A 257 35.77 46.70 12.30
CA ALA A 257 34.92 45.55 12.14
C ALA A 257 33.41 45.88 12.11
N GLY A 258 32.69 45.17 11.25
CA GLY A 258 31.31 44.78 11.53
C GLY A 258 30.24 45.37 10.63
N LYS A 259 29.74 44.49 9.76
CA LYS A 259 28.39 44.48 9.19
C LYS A 259 28.13 45.48 8.05
N VAL A 260 27.07 45.13 7.31
CA VAL A 260 26.44 45.86 6.21
C VAL A 260 27.12 45.56 4.86
N ALA A 261 26.76 44.46 4.20
CA ALA A 261 25.56 44.30 3.39
C ALA A 261 25.42 45.37 2.29
N ARG A 262 25.19 44.88 1.06
CA ARG A 262 24.78 45.63 -0.14
C ARG A 262 25.90 46.38 -0.87
N ALA A 263 26.49 45.69 -1.85
CA ALA A 263 26.56 46.15 -3.25
C ALA A 263 27.50 45.25 -4.06
N ALA A 264 27.09 44.00 -4.27
CA ALA A 264 27.57 43.18 -5.39
C ALA A 264 26.46 42.19 -5.81
N GLN A 265 25.25 42.71 -5.94
CA GLN A 265 24.10 42.01 -6.51
C GLN A 265 23.74 42.65 -7.85
N SER A 266 24.58 42.46 -8.87
CA SER A 266 24.17 42.60 -10.26
C SER A 266 25.32 42.17 -11.17
N LEU A 267 25.51 40.85 -11.36
CA LEU A 267 26.16 40.24 -12.54
C LEU A 267 26.27 38.70 -12.38
N GLY A 268 25.14 38.05 -12.10
CA GLY A 268 25.11 36.57 -12.02
C GLY A 268 23.71 35.94 -12.03
N LYS A 269 22.67 36.69 -12.41
CA LYS A 269 21.26 36.22 -12.41
C LYS A 269 20.65 36.03 -13.81
N THR A 270 21.44 36.01 -14.87
CA THR A 270 20.97 35.79 -16.25
C THR A 270 21.54 34.53 -16.93
N LEU A 271 22.24 33.65 -16.20
CA LEU A 271 22.75 32.37 -16.75
C LEU A 271 22.16 31.11 -16.10
N PHE A 272 21.20 31.23 -15.17
CA PHE A 272 20.56 30.08 -14.51
C PHE A 272 19.10 29.82 -14.94
N ARG A 273 18.70 30.35 -16.10
CA ARG A 273 17.42 30.06 -16.78
C ARG A 273 17.66 29.58 -18.21
N ALA A 274 18.46 28.52 -18.36
CA ALA A 274 18.64 27.77 -19.61
C ALA A 274 19.24 26.38 -19.34
N GLY A 275 18.64 25.62 -18.41
CA GLY A 275 19.19 24.32 -17.98
C GLY A 275 18.14 23.36 -17.41
N ARG A 276 16.93 23.38 -17.97
CA ARG A 276 15.88 22.41 -17.63
C ARG A 276 15.13 22.04 -18.92
N ASP A 277 15.80 21.24 -19.75
CA ASP A 277 15.20 20.41 -20.81
C ASP A 277 16.22 19.47 -21.48
N LEU A 278 17.02 18.76 -20.66
CA LEU A 278 17.91 17.70 -21.16
C LEU A 278 17.94 16.56 -20.13
N GLY A 279 17.00 15.63 -20.27
CA GLY A 279 16.90 14.48 -19.37
C GLY A 279 15.89 13.39 -19.75
N SER A 280 15.40 13.32 -20.99
CA SER A 280 14.41 12.31 -21.41
C SER A 280 14.77 11.58 -22.71
N THR A 281 16.05 11.33 -22.97
CA THR A 281 16.49 10.55 -24.16
C THR A 281 17.73 9.67 -23.92
N VAL A 282 18.05 9.35 -22.67
CA VAL A 282 19.18 8.45 -22.32
C VAL A 282 18.71 7.14 -21.66
N ALA A 283 17.43 7.01 -21.32
CA ALA A 283 16.87 5.77 -20.76
C ALA A 283 16.34 4.76 -21.81
N GLU A 284 16.39 5.09 -23.11
CA GLU A 284 15.82 4.26 -24.17
C GLU A 284 16.86 3.44 -24.96
N ARG A 285 18.14 3.52 -24.61
CA ARG A 285 19.23 2.81 -25.32
C ARG A 285 19.99 1.76 -24.49
N LEU A 286 19.44 1.33 -23.36
CA LEU A 286 20.03 0.25 -22.54
C LEU A 286 19.14 -1.00 -22.40
N ARG A 287 18.17 -1.19 -23.29
CA ARG A 287 17.35 -2.42 -23.36
C ARG A 287 17.57 -3.31 -24.59
N HIS A 288 18.57 -3.03 -25.42
CA HIS A 288 18.87 -3.87 -26.57
C HIS A 288 20.36 -4.21 -26.69
N THR A 289 20.92 -4.85 -25.66
CA THR A 289 22.15 -5.62 -25.77
C THR A 289 22.16 -6.75 -24.73
N ASP A 290 21.28 -7.75 -24.89
CA ASP A 290 21.70 -9.14 -24.69
C ASP A 290 20.66 -10.12 -25.27
N ARG A 291 20.86 -10.53 -26.52
CA ARG A 291 20.33 -11.79 -27.02
C ARG A 291 21.41 -12.42 -27.89
N LYS A 292 22.21 -13.30 -27.28
CA LYS A 292 23.08 -14.22 -28.01
C LYS A 292 22.24 -15.29 -28.69
N THR A 293 22.50 -15.40 -29.98
CA THR A 293 22.21 -16.45 -30.97
C THR A 293 22.52 -17.88 -30.49
N THR A 294 21.75 -18.88 -30.97
CA THR A 294 22.14 -20.20 -31.57
C THR A 294 20.91 -21.17 -31.60
N PRO A 295 20.79 -22.15 -32.52
CA PRO A 295 20.33 -22.09 -33.92
C PRO A 295 18.95 -22.80 -34.13
N ALA A 296 18.43 -22.75 -35.36
CA ALA A 296 17.14 -23.35 -35.76
C ALA A 296 17.22 -24.86 -36.09
N PRO A 297 16.13 -25.64 -35.93
CA PRO A 297 15.94 -26.95 -36.58
C PRO A 297 15.13 -26.84 -37.90
N PRO A 298 15.20 -27.85 -38.78
CA PRO A 298 14.93 -27.68 -40.21
C PRO A 298 13.48 -27.92 -40.64
N ASP A 299 13.25 -27.49 -41.89
CA ASP A 299 12.01 -27.41 -42.68
C ASP A 299 11.12 -28.66 -42.71
N THR A 300 9.81 -28.43 -42.68
CA THR A 300 8.81 -29.34 -43.27
C THR A 300 7.82 -28.56 -44.14
N VAL A 301 8.10 -28.64 -45.44
CA VAL A 301 7.20 -28.79 -46.60
C VAL A 301 5.78 -28.21 -46.53
N ARG A 302 5.62 -27.19 -47.37
CA ARG A 302 4.40 -26.61 -47.94
C ARG A 302 3.57 -27.66 -48.71
N SER A 303 2.26 -27.69 -48.49
CA SER A 303 1.31 -28.11 -49.51
C SER A 303 0.08 -27.21 -49.51
N THR A 304 -0.19 -26.66 -50.69
CA THR A 304 -1.36 -25.88 -51.09
C THR A 304 -2.15 -26.74 -52.08
N ASP A 305 -3.46 -26.92 -51.90
CA ASP A 305 -4.49 -26.86 -52.97
C ASP A 305 -5.89 -27.12 -52.39
N THR A 306 -6.82 -26.17 -52.49
CA THR A 306 -7.94 -26.05 -53.46
C THR A 306 -9.15 -26.97 -53.21
N GLY A 307 -10.35 -26.39 -53.29
CA GLY A 307 -11.60 -27.14 -53.24
C GLY A 307 -12.84 -26.29 -52.99
N ARG A 308 -13.38 -25.71 -54.05
CA ARG A 308 -14.62 -24.93 -54.17
C ARG A 308 -15.83 -25.86 -54.35
N GLY A 309 -17.01 -25.49 -53.85
CA GLY A 309 -18.31 -26.05 -54.28
C GLY A 309 -19.38 -25.93 -53.18
N ASP A 310 -20.26 -24.92 -53.24
CA ASP A 310 -21.58 -24.90 -53.88
C ASP A 310 -22.72 -25.45 -52.99
N ALA A 311 -23.73 -24.59 -52.75
CA ALA A 311 -25.01 -24.94 -52.14
C ALA A 311 -25.96 -25.52 -53.22
N PRO A 312 -27.03 -26.26 -52.88
CA PRO A 312 -28.29 -25.59 -52.51
C PRO A 312 -29.23 -26.36 -51.53
N ARG A 313 -30.16 -25.61 -50.93
CA ARG A 313 -31.48 -26.05 -50.35
C ARG A 313 -32.42 -26.54 -51.50
N PRO A 314 -33.67 -27.06 -51.32
CA PRO A 314 -34.63 -26.97 -50.18
C PRO A 314 -35.52 -28.23 -49.93
N THR A 315 -36.45 -28.16 -48.96
CA THR A 315 -37.90 -28.59 -48.98
C THR A 315 -38.39 -28.67 -47.50
N ALA A 316 -39.29 -27.80 -47.02
CA ALA A 316 -40.76 -27.74 -47.20
C ALA A 316 -41.46 -28.95 -46.55
N ARG A 317 -42.16 -28.80 -45.42
CA ARG A 317 -43.64 -28.57 -45.27
C ARG A 317 -44.22 -29.75 -44.44
N ASP A 318 -45.30 -29.75 -43.67
CA ASP A 318 -46.49 -28.92 -43.42
C ASP A 318 -47.01 -29.29 -41.99
N GLU A 319 -47.59 -28.35 -41.22
CA GLU A 319 -49.02 -28.25 -40.79
C GLU A 319 -49.50 -29.40 -39.87
N ASP A 320 -50.18 -29.20 -38.75
CA ASP A 320 -51.56 -28.68 -38.61
C ASP A 320 -51.84 -28.53 -37.07
N SER A 321 -52.28 -27.40 -36.52
CA SER A 321 -53.66 -26.85 -36.40
C SER A 321 -54.60 -27.52 -35.38
N GLY A 322 -55.19 -26.66 -34.53
CA GLY A 322 -56.53 -26.83 -33.92
C GLY A 322 -56.58 -27.59 -32.58
N GLY A 323 -57.25 -27.15 -31.52
CA GLY A 323 -58.09 -25.99 -31.30
C GLY A 323 -58.97 -26.17 -30.05
N THR A 324 -59.32 -25.04 -29.43
CA THR A 324 -60.60 -24.75 -28.73
C THR A 324 -61.01 -25.48 -27.44
N SER A 325 -61.08 -24.72 -26.32
CA SER A 325 -62.34 -24.28 -25.65
C SER A 325 -62.65 -25.16 -24.41
N ARG A 326 -63.14 -24.70 -23.24
CA ARG A 326 -64.15 -23.68 -22.93
C ARG A 326 -64.28 -23.51 -21.39
N ARG A 327 -64.63 -22.29 -20.94
CA ARG A 327 -65.51 -21.87 -19.81
C ARG A 327 -65.48 -22.64 -18.48
N GLY A 328 -65.40 -22.02 -17.30
CA GLY A 328 -66.18 -20.93 -16.68
C GLY A 328 -65.96 -21.10 -15.14
N ARG A 329 -66.32 -20.26 -14.17
CA ARG A 329 -67.38 -19.26 -13.97
C ARG A 329 -67.09 -18.67 -12.56
N ARG A 330 -67.05 -17.35 -12.35
CA ARG A 330 -67.31 -16.68 -11.04
C ARG A 330 -68.85 -16.51 -10.89
N PRO A 331 -69.51 -15.93 -9.84
CA PRO A 331 -69.05 -15.23 -8.62
C PRO A 331 -69.94 -15.47 -7.34
N GLY A 332 -69.71 -14.70 -6.25
CA GLY A 332 -70.65 -14.43 -5.14
C GLY A 332 -69.95 -14.42 -3.77
N ALA A 333 -69.77 -13.27 -3.08
CA ALA A 333 -70.75 -12.55 -2.21
C ALA A 333 -70.97 -13.33 -0.88
N ASP A 334 -70.95 -12.81 0.34
CA ASP A 334 -71.14 -11.48 0.94
C ASP A 334 -70.72 -11.57 2.44
N GLU A 335 -70.60 -10.40 3.11
CA GLU A 335 -70.86 -10.17 4.56
C GLU A 335 -69.88 -10.84 5.59
N ASP A 336 -69.47 -10.27 6.73
CA ASP A 336 -69.91 -9.10 7.48
C ASP A 336 -68.90 -8.80 8.63
N LEU A 337 -68.83 -7.52 9.01
CA LEU A 337 -68.75 -6.97 10.38
C LEU A 337 -67.89 -7.68 11.46
N TYR A 338 -66.79 -7.03 11.86
CA TYR A 338 -66.59 -6.68 13.28
C TYR A 338 -65.78 -5.40 13.44
N SER A 339 -66.48 -4.36 13.87
CA SER A 339 -65.95 -3.14 14.47
C SER A 339 -65.79 -3.37 15.98
N GLY A 340 -64.71 -2.86 16.56
CA GLY A 340 -64.47 -2.88 18.00
C GLY A 340 -63.19 -2.14 18.38
N ASP A 341 -63.37 -0.86 18.69
CA ASP A 341 -62.39 0.18 19.07
C ASP A 341 -61.70 -0.07 20.44
N PRO A 342 -60.68 0.73 20.84
CA PRO A 342 -59.75 0.48 21.94
C PRO A 342 -60.19 1.11 23.28
N GLY A 343 -59.66 0.61 24.39
CA GLY A 343 -59.70 1.29 25.70
C GLY A 343 -58.36 1.09 26.43
N THR A 344 -57.55 2.13 26.65
CA THR A 344 -57.56 3.10 27.77
C THR A 344 -56.93 2.57 29.07
N THR A 345 -55.66 2.94 29.27
CA THR A 345 -55.08 3.70 30.41
C THR A 345 -55.37 3.28 31.87
N GLU A 346 -54.31 2.78 32.55
CA GLU A 346 -53.79 3.09 33.91
C GLU A 346 -54.68 2.94 35.18
N PRO A 347 -54.12 2.92 36.42
CA PRO A 347 -52.76 3.31 36.86
C PRO A 347 -51.87 2.22 37.46
#